data_AF-A0A2E8H2X0-F1
#
_entry.id   AF-A0A2E8H2X0-F1
#
_cell.length_a   1.000
_cell.length_b   1.000
_cell.length_c   1.000
_cell.angle_alpha   90.00
_cell.angle_beta   90.00
_cell.angle_gamma   90.00
#
_symmetry.space_group_name_H-M   'P 1'
#
loop_
_entity.id
_entity.type
_entity.pdbx_description
1 polymer ?
#
loop_
_entity_poly.entity_id
_entity_poly.type
_entity_poly.pdbx_seq_one_letter_code
_entity_poly.pdbx_strand_id
1 'polypeptide(L)'
;MLAVCVLPIQQAHFYTVDTAFTAATLAGLLAAVRLMSNRSVLAWVLAGLMVGATAALRINGLALLVPVTVVGLMPLLHARTPAIIRHTAGRGAIVGAAALLTLVMLQPYMILDPAHYFAYGGINNLRSVLTIAVGDMSRIWTLYDSAQTPVLFHLGSLLFHGMGPLLQVAGLAGFVYLAWRRQPADIVVLVWSVTLILLLSRLEAKNARYMLPLVPVLCVMAAVVLDAGLRRARGAWRTVVLMGTTVTLLSTAMYGLAYLRVLSSPNSRLEAVAALPGLFPEGGAVGYEKTGVSLDGLAPDAGIDWQPDIAGEVFNLDPFLLRSDAAVLLVDWLSDLDGLALVDVARYRHFAAVPGRYPVLAEFYRRLHEGELGFEVIAEFHTDPGLGPWSLEYREDTDPSFYGFDHPLITVLRRGHEAGIEALKAAWVEDLRQDRDGFDMYVLEAGRQLRADELASATAALDLAAENRPDHFLVKLMRCEIELRSGRTDKAGDLWRSILREMGPPDELSLWEHEQQGLVYAGRTLTRLGATALGARCLEIGSREH
;
A
#
# COMPACT_ATOMS: atom_id res chain seq x y z
N MET A 1 18.12 -6.64 22.17
CA MET A 1 17.13 -7.12 21.19
C MET A 1 16.53 -5.94 20.45
N LEU A 2 15.60 -5.17 21.04
CA LEU A 2 14.94 -4.06 20.33
C LEU A 2 15.89 -3.06 19.66
N ALA A 3 16.95 -2.64 20.35
CA ALA A 3 17.94 -1.67 19.85
C ALA A 3 18.73 -2.13 18.62
N VAL A 4 18.68 -3.42 18.28
CA VAL A 4 19.40 -4.00 17.13
C VAL A 4 18.45 -4.65 16.13
N CYS A 5 17.13 -4.50 16.30
CA CYS A 5 16.17 -4.95 15.29
C CYS A 5 16.12 -3.93 14.14
N VAL A 6 16.09 -4.41 12.90
CA VAL A 6 16.11 -3.56 11.71
C VAL A 6 14.89 -2.65 11.62
N LEU A 7 13.67 -3.16 11.81
CA LEU A 7 12.45 -2.36 11.65
C LEU A 7 12.40 -1.16 12.62
N PRO A 8 12.68 -1.30 13.93
CA PRO A 8 12.84 -0.16 14.83
C PRO A 8 13.97 0.81 14.46
N ILE A 9 15.12 0.31 13.98
CA ILE A 9 16.22 1.17 13.52
C ILE A 9 15.75 2.00 12.33
N GLN A 10 15.22 1.36 11.30
CA GLN A 10 14.68 1.99 10.10
C GLN A 10 13.63 3.07 10.47
N GLN A 11 12.60 2.69 11.21
CA GLN A 11 11.49 3.60 11.49
C GLN A 11 11.90 4.77 12.40
N ALA A 12 12.98 4.63 13.18
CA ALA A 12 13.58 5.74 13.93
C ALA A 12 14.28 6.78 13.05
N HIS A 13 14.66 6.44 11.81
CA HIS A 13 15.29 7.35 10.86
C HIS A 13 14.27 7.99 9.90
N PHE A 14 13.03 7.51 9.88
CA PHE A 14 11.96 8.17 9.15
C PHE A 14 11.20 9.18 10.02
N TYR A 15 10.87 10.33 9.41
CA TYR A 15 9.97 11.31 10.00
C TYR A 15 8.51 10.86 9.86
N THR A 16 8.13 9.79 10.56
CA THR A 16 6.77 9.26 10.62
C THR A 16 6.22 9.29 12.05
N VAL A 17 4.90 9.18 12.16
CA VAL A 17 4.21 9.08 13.45
C VAL A 17 4.36 7.69 14.11
N ASP A 18 4.90 6.69 13.40
CA ASP A 18 4.88 5.28 13.80
C ASP A 18 5.75 5.00 15.04
N THR A 19 6.85 5.74 15.21
CA THR A 19 7.73 5.63 16.40
C THR A 19 7.06 6.20 17.64
N ALA A 20 6.48 7.41 17.54
CA ALA A 20 5.68 8.02 18.59
C ALA A 20 4.46 7.15 18.95
N PHE A 21 3.81 6.59 17.92
CA PHE A 21 2.68 5.67 18.08
C PHE A 21 3.09 4.44 18.88
N THR A 22 4.20 3.80 18.50
CA THR A 22 4.76 2.64 19.20
C THR A 22 5.11 2.98 20.64
N ALA A 23 5.75 4.12 20.91
CA ALA A 23 6.07 4.55 22.27
C ALA A 23 4.82 4.76 23.13
N ALA A 24 3.79 5.45 22.59
CA ALA A 24 2.51 5.65 23.27
C ALA A 24 1.77 4.31 23.50
N THR A 25 1.82 3.38 22.54
CA THR A 25 1.28 2.03 22.70
C THR A 25 1.99 1.30 23.85
N LEU A 26 3.33 1.29 23.91
CA LEU A 26 4.07 0.63 24.98
C LEU A 26 3.79 1.25 26.35
N ALA A 27 3.71 2.57 26.43
CA ALA A 27 3.32 3.28 27.65
C ALA A 27 1.90 2.89 28.11
N GLY A 28 0.97 2.77 27.16
CA GLY A 28 -0.39 2.31 27.40
C GLY A 28 -0.47 0.85 27.87
N LEU A 29 0.30 -0.05 27.26
CA LEU A 29 0.40 -1.45 27.68
C LEU A 29 1.03 -1.56 29.08
N LEU A 30 2.06 -0.77 29.37
CA LEU A 30 2.65 -0.71 30.71
C LEU A 30 1.64 -0.20 31.75
N ALA A 31 0.84 0.82 31.41
CA ALA A 31 -0.24 1.29 32.26
C ALA A 31 -1.29 0.18 32.50
N ALA A 32 -1.68 -0.56 31.45
CA ALA A 32 -2.59 -1.69 31.56
C ALA A 32 -2.05 -2.83 32.44
N VAL A 33 -0.75 -3.16 32.34
CA VAL A 33 -0.11 -4.14 33.24
C VAL A 33 -0.08 -3.62 34.68
N ARG A 34 0.27 -2.35 34.90
CA ARG A 34 0.29 -1.74 36.25
C ARG A 34 -1.09 -1.67 36.90
N LEU A 35 -2.15 -1.53 36.11
CA LEU A 35 -3.54 -1.58 36.59
C LEU A 35 -3.90 -2.93 37.22
N MET A 36 -3.16 -3.99 36.93
CA MET A 36 -3.38 -5.30 37.55
C MET A 36 -2.85 -5.37 38.98
N SER A 37 -1.76 -4.65 39.28
CA SER A 37 -1.18 -4.57 40.62
C SER A 37 -1.70 -3.38 41.44
N ASN A 38 -2.00 -2.26 40.78
CA ASN A 38 -2.42 -1.02 41.43
C ASN A 38 -3.57 -0.35 40.65
N ARG A 39 -4.79 -0.45 41.18
CA ARG A 39 -6.02 0.09 40.57
C ARG A 39 -6.32 1.55 40.96
N SER A 40 -5.29 2.35 41.22
CA SER A 40 -5.43 3.77 41.51
C SER A 40 -6.16 4.52 40.38
N VAL A 41 -6.85 5.61 40.73
CA VAL A 41 -7.54 6.47 39.75
C VAL A 41 -6.56 7.01 38.71
N LEU A 42 -5.38 7.43 39.14
CA LEU A 42 -4.34 7.97 38.27
C LEU A 42 -3.92 6.96 37.19
N ALA A 43 -3.78 5.67 37.53
CA ALA A 43 -3.42 4.65 36.56
C ALA A 43 -4.50 4.48 35.47
N TRP A 44 -5.78 4.60 35.83
CA TRP A 44 -6.89 4.58 34.86
C TRP A 44 -6.88 5.82 33.96
N VAL A 45 -6.61 7.00 34.52
CA VAL A 45 -6.46 8.25 33.74
C VAL A 45 -5.30 8.10 32.77
N LEU A 46 -4.12 7.68 33.22
CA LEU A 46 -2.94 7.49 32.37
C LEU A 46 -3.20 6.49 31.23
N ALA A 47 -3.92 5.39 31.50
CA ALA A 47 -4.31 4.45 30.45
C ALA A 47 -5.22 5.11 29.41
N GLY A 48 -6.20 5.91 29.84
CA GLY A 48 -7.05 6.69 28.93
C GLY A 48 -6.28 7.73 28.12
N LEU A 49 -5.37 8.48 28.75
CA LEU A 49 -4.50 9.43 28.05
C LEU A 49 -3.68 8.74 26.94
N MET A 50 -3.09 7.56 27.24
CA MET A 50 -2.33 6.81 26.24
C MET A 50 -3.20 6.26 25.10
N VAL A 51 -4.42 5.81 25.39
CA VAL A 51 -5.39 5.41 24.35
C VAL A 51 -5.73 6.58 23.43
N GLY A 52 -6.00 7.76 23.99
CA GLY A 52 -6.29 8.95 23.19
C GLY A 52 -5.08 9.41 22.38
N ALA A 53 -3.87 9.34 22.95
CA ALA A 53 -2.63 9.65 22.24
C ALA A 53 -2.35 8.66 21.09
N THR A 54 -2.54 7.35 21.30
CA THR A 54 -2.38 6.38 20.22
C THR A 54 -3.40 6.60 19.11
N ALA A 55 -4.67 6.85 19.47
CA ALA A 55 -5.74 7.14 18.51
C ALA A 55 -5.49 8.43 17.70
N ALA A 56 -4.93 9.46 18.34
CA ALA A 56 -4.58 10.72 17.71
C ALA A 56 -3.44 10.58 16.69
N LEU A 57 -2.46 9.71 16.98
CA LEU A 57 -1.36 9.44 16.07
C LEU A 57 -1.81 8.55 14.91
N ARG A 58 -2.60 7.52 15.21
CA ARG A 58 -3.22 6.63 14.21
C ARG A 58 -4.55 6.10 14.72
N ILE A 59 -5.60 6.15 13.89
CA ILE A 59 -6.95 5.73 14.32
C ILE A 59 -7.03 4.26 14.79
N ASN A 60 -6.22 3.38 14.21
CA ASN A 60 -6.09 1.98 14.65
C ASN A 60 -5.50 1.84 16.07
N GLY A 61 -4.91 2.91 16.61
CA GLY A 61 -4.50 3.05 18.00
C GLY A 61 -5.62 2.92 19.02
N LEU A 62 -6.88 3.10 18.61
CA LEU A 62 -8.05 2.82 19.44
C LEU A 62 -8.12 1.34 19.87
N ALA A 63 -7.46 0.43 19.14
CA ALA A 63 -7.35 -0.98 19.51
C ALA A 63 -6.72 -1.20 20.90
N LEU A 64 -5.96 -0.23 21.42
CA LEU A 64 -5.41 -0.27 22.78
C LEU A 64 -6.50 -0.26 23.86
N LEU A 65 -7.73 0.16 23.54
CA LEU A 65 -8.89 0.00 24.43
C LEU A 65 -9.16 -1.46 24.78
N VAL A 66 -8.85 -2.42 23.89
CA VAL A 66 -9.16 -3.84 24.11
C VAL A 66 -8.39 -4.40 25.32
N PRO A 67 -7.04 -4.34 25.39
CA PRO A 67 -6.33 -4.82 26.57
C PRO A 67 -6.68 -4.04 27.85
N VAL A 68 -6.91 -2.72 27.77
CA VAL A 68 -7.33 -1.90 28.93
C VAL A 68 -8.70 -2.34 29.45
N THR A 69 -9.66 -2.56 28.55
CA THR A 69 -11.01 -3.05 28.87
C THR A 69 -10.96 -4.44 29.46
N VAL A 70 -10.17 -5.37 28.90
CA VAL A 70 -10.00 -6.72 29.46
C VAL A 70 -9.53 -6.65 30.91
N VAL A 71 -8.53 -5.81 31.22
CA VAL A 71 -8.05 -5.60 32.60
C VAL A 71 -9.14 -5.04 33.51
N GLY A 72 -9.94 -4.09 33.01
CA GLY A 72 -11.05 -3.49 33.74
C GLY A 72 -12.21 -4.43 34.03
N LEU A 73 -12.47 -5.39 33.15
CA LEU A 73 -13.54 -6.37 33.34
C LEU A 73 -13.13 -7.57 34.20
N MET A 74 -11.83 -7.79 34.47
CA MET A 74 -11.37 -8.92 35.31
C MET A 74 -12.07 -9.06 36.69
N PRO A 75 -12.39 -7.98 37.43
CA PRO A 75 -13.15 -8.09 38.68
C PRO A 75 -14.52 -8.75 38.49
N LEU A 76 -15.18 -8.48 37.36
CA LEU A 76 -16.51 -9.01 37.02
C LEU A 76 -16.49 -10.49 36.64
N LEU A 77 -15.31 -11.03 36.31
CA LEU A 77 -15.12 -12.48 36.14
C LEU A 77 -15.15 -13.23 37.48
N HIS A 78 -14.83 -12.54 38.58
CA HIS A 78 -14.81 -13.15 39.92
C HIS A 78 -16.12 -12.90 40.69
N ALA A 79 -16.68 -11.68 40.61
CA ALA A 79 -17.93 -11.34 41.27
C ALA A 79 -18.69 -10.24 40.53
N ARG A 80 -20.02 -10.40 40.42
CA ARG A 80 -20.92 -9.49 39.69
C ARG A 80 -21.88 -8.74 40.62
N THR A 81 -21.37 -8.15 41.69
CA THR A 81 -22.21 -7.35 42.60
C THR A 81 -22.48 -5.96 42.00
N PRO A 82 -23.61 -5.30 42.34
CA PRO A 82 -23.92 -3.96 41.84
C PRO A 82 -22.82 -2.93 42.12
N ALA A 83 -22.13 -3.06 43.26
CA ALA A 83 -21.00 -2.21 43.62
C ALA A 83 -19.80 -2.38 42.67
N ILE A 84 -19.44 -3.63 42.31
CA ILE A 84 -18.35 -3.92 41.39
C ILE A 84 -18.71 -3.45 39.98
N ILE A 85 -19.95 -3.65 39.54
CA ILE A 85 -20.45 -3.17 38.24
C ILE A 85 -20.33 -1.65 38.17
N ARG A 86 -20.86 -0.93 39.17
CA ARG A 86 -20.79 0.54 39.23
C ARG A 86 -19.34 1.04 39.27
N HIS A 87 -18.47 0.39 40.05
CA HIS A 87 -17.06 0.76 40.10
C HIS A 87 -16.37 0.56 38.76
N THR A 88 -16.59 -0.58 38.11
CA THR A 88 -16.02 -0.92 36.80
C THR A 88 -16.51 0.04 35.71
N ALA A 89 -17.81 0.35 35.70
CA ALA A 89 -18.38 1.35 34.79
C ALA A 89 -17.78 2.74 35.02
N GLY A 90 -17.59 3.16 36.27
CA GLY A 90 -16.93 4.42 36.60
C GLY A 90 -15.47 4.47 36.13
N ARG A 91 -14.72 3.36 36.22
CA ARG A 91 -13.36 3.26 35.66
C ARG A 91 -13.36 3.32 34.14
N GLY A 92 -14.28 2.62 33.49
CA GLY A 92 -14.47 2.70 32.04
C GLY A 92 -14.78 4.13 31.58
N ALA A 93 -15.64 4.84 32.30
CA ALA A 93 -15.95 6.25 32.02
C ALA A 93 -14.72 7.17 32.17
N ILE A 94 -13.88 6.95 33.18
CA ILE A 94 -12.62 7.69 33.35
C ILE A 94 -11.68 7.48 32.16
N VAL A 95 -11.50 6.23 31.73
CA VAL A 95 -10.67 5.90 30.55
C VAL A 95 -11.22 6.55 29.30
N GLY A 96 -12.53 6.40 29.04
CA GLY A 96 -13.20 6.97 27.88
C GLY A 96 -13.11 8.50 27.84
N ALA A 97 -13.34 9.16 28.98
CA ALA A 97 -13.24 10.61 29.09
C ALA A 97 -11.80 11.11 28.88
N ALA A 98 -10.80 10.47 29.49
CA ALA A 98 -9.41 10.83 29.31
C ALA A 98 -8.91 10.57 27.88
N ALA A 99 -9.35 9.47 27.25
CA ALA A 99 -9.05 9.16 25.86
C ALA A 99 -9.67 10.17 24.90
N LEU A 100 -10.96 10.49 25.06
CA LEU A 100 -11.65 11.48 24.25
C LEU A 100 -11.01 12.87 24.42
N LEU A 101 -10.75 13.29 25.66
CA LEU A 101 -10.08 14.56 25.93
C LEU A 101 -8.72 14.64 25.23
N THR A 102 -7.91 13.60 25.35
CA THR A 102 -6.57 13.59 24.73
C THR A 102 -6.67 13.59 23.20
N LEU A 103 -7.58 12.80 22.63
CA LEU A 103 -7.83 12.77 21.20
C LEU A 103 -8.22 14.15 20.68
N VAL A 104 -9.18 14.81 21.33
CA VAL A 104 -9.65 16.15 20.93
C VAL A 104 -8.54 17.20 21.07
N MET A 105 -7.72 17.12 22.11
CA MET A 105 -6.62 18.05 22.33
C MET A 105 -5.49 17.87 21.29
N LEU A 106 -5.20 16.64 20.87
CA LEU A 106 -4.15 16.34 19.89
C LEU A 106 -4.64 16.40 18.44
N GLN A 107 -5.95 16.26 18.21
CA GLN A 107 -6.59 16.33 16.90
C GLN A 107 -7.77 17.33 16.91
N PRO A 108 -7.51 18.63 17.19
CA PRO A 108 -8.57 19.63 17.28
C PRO A 108 -9.30 19.83 15.94
N TYR A 109 -8.62 19.54 14.82
CA TYR A 109 -9.19 19.66 13.47
C TYR A 109 -10.42 18.77 13.24
N MET A 110 -10.53 17.64 13.98
CA MET A 110 -11.72 16.79 13.97
C MET A 110 -13.00 17.54 14.38
N ILE A 111 -12.87 18.60 15.19
CA ILE A 111 -13.98 19.42 15.68
C ILE A 111 -14.05 20.76 14.93
N LEU A 112 -12.89 21.36 14.64
CA LEU A 112 -12.83 22.67 14.00
C LEU A 112 -13.28 22.63 12.54
N ASP A 113 -13.03 21.51 11.84
CA ASP A 113 -13.39 21.36 10.43
C ASP A 113 -13.78 19.90 10.09
N PRO A 114 -14.91 19.43 10.64
CA PRO A 114 -15.35 18.05 10.43
C PRO A 114 -15.70 17.78 8.97
N ALA A 115 -16.16 18.79 8.23
CA ALA A 115 -16.53 18.65 6.83
C ALA A 115 -15.32 18.20 5.99
N HIS A 116 -14.17 18.87 6.12
CA HIS A 116 -12.96 18.46 5.43
C HIS A 116 -12.33 17.20 6.04
N TYR A 117 -12.32 17.05 7.37
CA TYR A 117 -11.69 15.87 8.00
C TYR A 117 -12.35 14.54 7.60
N PHE A 118 -13.69 14.51 7.55
CA PHE A 118 -14.48 13.32 7.20
C PHE A 118 -14.89 13.26 5.72
N ALA A 119 -14.48 14.24 4.90
CA ALA A 119 -14.74 14.23 3.47
C ALA A 119 -14.19 12.98 2.77
N TYR A 120 -14.70 12.74 1.57
CA TYR A 120 -14.15 11.77 0.64
C TYR A 120 -13.53 12.55 -0.52
N GLY A 121 -12.25 12.31 -0.84
CA GLY A 121 -11.66 12.90 -2.04
C GLY A 121 -10.16 13.12 -2.07
N GLY A 122 -9.49 12.98 -0.93
CA GLY A 122 -8.06 13.21 -0.84
C GLY A 122 -7.39 12.36 0.21
N ILE A 123 -6.08 12.20 0.07
CA ILE A 123 -5.25 11.44 1.02
C ILE A 123 -5.19 12.07 2.42
N ASN A 124 -5.67 13.31 2.57
CA ASN A 124 -5.74 14.03 3.84
C ASN A 124 -7.07 13.82 4.58
N ASN A 125 -8.04 13.14 3.96
CA ASN A 125 -9.34 12.91 4.58
C ASN A 125 -9.42 11.51 5.17
N LEU A 126 -9.98 11.38 6.38
CA LEU A 126 -10.01 10.12 7.11
C LEU A 126 -10.78 9.04 6.33
N ARG A 127 -11.90 9.40 5.69
CA ARG A 127 -12.72 8.44 4.95
C ARG A 127 -11.95 7.84 3.77
N SER A 128 -11.24 8.66 3.00
CA SER A 128 -10.42 8.20 1.87
C SER A 128 -9.25 7.33 2.30
N VAL A 129 -8.57 7.68 3.40
CA VAL A 129 -7.47 6.84 3.92
C VAL A 129 -8.00 5.49 4.39
N LEU A 130 -9.19 5.44 4.99
CA LEU A 130 -9.81 4.18 5.40
C LEU A 130 -10.22 3.31 4.21
N THR A 131 -10.80 3.88 3.15
CA THR A 131 -11.15 3.11 1.94
C THR A 131 -9.90 2.59 1.22
N ILE A 132 -8.81 3.36 1.18
CA ILE A 132 -7.52 2.87 0.67
C ILE A 132 -6.97 1.75 1.55
N ALA A 133 -7.05 1.89 2.88
CA ALA A 133 -6.50 0.89 3.80
C ALA A 133 -7.23 -0.46 3.74
N VAL A 134 -8.55 -0.44 3.51
CA VAL A 134 -9.39 -1.64 3.42
C VAL A 134 -9.38 -2.26 2.03
N GLY A 135 -9.08 -1.50 0.97
CA GLY A 135 -8.98 -2.01 -0.40
C GLY A 135 -10.03 -1.48 -1.38
N ASP A 136 -11.06 -0.78 -0.87
CA ASP A 136 -12.16 -0.24 -1.67
C ASP A 136 -11.68 0.81 -2.69
N MET A 137 -10.56 1.49 -2.41
CA MET A 137 -9.91 2.41 -3.34
C MET A 137 -8.50 1.92 -3.64
N SER A 138 -8.29 1.39 -4.85
CA SER A 138 -6.98 0.90 -5.27
C SER A 138 -6.02 2.05 -5.55
N ARG A 139 -4.80 1.90 -5.06
CA ARG A 139 -3.68 2.78 -5.35
C ARG A 139 -2.50 1.94 -5.80
N ILE A 140 -1.65 2.48 -6.66
CA ILE A 140 -0.53 1.70 -7.22
C ILE A 140 0.33 1.11 -6.10
N TRP A 141 0.62 1.89 -5.05
CA TRP A 141 1.40 1.44 -3.90
C TRP A 141 0.73 0.37 -3.03
N THR A 142 -0.56 0.08 -3.20
CA THR A 142 -1.26 -1.01 -2.48
C THR A 142 -1.39 -2.28 -3.32
N LEU A 143 -1.10 -2.25 -4.62
CA LEU A 143 -1.29 -3.40 -5.52
C LEU A 143 -0.41 -4.60 -5.12
N TYR A 144 0.83 -4.34 -4.74
CA TYR A 144 1.72 -5.39 -4.23
C TYR A 144 1.10 -6.08 -3.02
N ASP A 145 0.61 -5.29 -2.05
CA ASP A 145 -0.01 -5.80 -0.84
C ASP A 145 -1.28 -6.60 -1.13
N SER A 146 -2.08 -6.18 -2.11
CA SER A 146 -3.32 -6.85 -2.53
C SER A 146 -3.11 -8.29 -2.99
N ALA A 147 -1.93 -8.58 -3.55
CA ALA A 147 -1.55 -9.91 -4.01
C ALA A 147 -1.10 -10.84 -2.85
N GLN A 148 -0.85 -10.29 -1.67
CA GLN A 148 -0.27 -11.02 -0.55
C GLN A 148 -1.33 -11.64 0.38
N THR A 149 -1.02 -12.82 0.93
CA THR A 149 -1.87 -13.46 1.94
C THR A 149 -1.74 -12.76 3.30
N PRO A 150 -2.81 -12.19 3.91
CA PRO A 150 -2.69 -11.21 5.01
C PRO A 150 -1.81 -11.62 6.20
N VAL A 151 -2.20 -12.65 6.96
CA VAL A 151 -1.46 -13.05 8.17
C VAL A 151 -0.10 -13.65 7.83
N LEU A 152 -0.04 -14.48 6.78
CA LEU A 152 1.19 -15.14 6.37
C LEU A 152 2.23 -14.13 5.90
N PHE A 153 1.82 -13.06 5.24
CA PHE A 153 2.72 -12.01 4.78
C PHE A 153 3.30 -11.18 5.93
N HIS A 154 2.45 -10.76 6.87
CA HIS A 154 2.90 -10.02 8.06
C HIS A 154 3.92 -10.82 8.89
N LEU A 155 3.68 -12.13 9.09
CA LEU A 155 4.58 -12.97 9.86
C LEU A 155 5.77 -13.45 9.02
N GLY A 156 5.55 -13.94 7.81
CA GLY A 156 6.55 -14.61 6.99
C GLY A 156 7.53 -13.68 6.28
N SER A 157 7.12 -12.47 5.92
CA SER A 157 8.00 -11.50 5.26
C SER A 157 8.29 -10.29 6.15
N LEU A 158 7.28 -9.55 6.61
CA LEU A 158 7.52 -8.27 7.27
C LEU A 158 8.23 -8.41 8.63
N LEU A 159 7.74 -9.27 9.52
CA LEU A 159 8.40 -9.51 10.80
C LEU A 159 9.73 -10.23 10.65
N PHE A 160 9.84 -11.11 9.65
CA PHE A 160 11.07 -11.83 9.32
C PHE A 160 12.21 -10.85 9.01
N HIS A 161 11.97 -9.94 8.07
CA HIS A 161 12.94 -8.90 7.71
C HIS A 161 13.07 -7.82 8.78
N GLY A 162 12.03 -7.57 9.57
CA GLY A 162 12.05 -6.53 10.60
C GLY A 162 12.78 -6.89 11.89
N MET A 163 12.75 -8.15 12.31
CA MET A 163 13.36 -8.62 13.56
C MET A 163 14.53 -9.60 13.35
N GLY A 164 14.63 -10.20 12.17
CA GLY A 164 15.49 -11.33 11.89
C GLY A 164 14.85 -12.68 12.30
N PRO A 165 15.15 -13.76 11.57
CA PRO A 165 14.45 -15.05 11.71
C PRO A 165 14.51 -15.63 13.12
N LEU A 166 15.69 -15.66 13.74
CA LEU A 166 15.87 -16.33 15.04
C LEU A 166 15.16 -15.60 16.17
N LEU A 167 15.16 -14.27 16.14
CA LEU A 167 14.46 -13.48 17.15
C LEU A 167 12.94 -13.56 16.95
N GLN A 168 12.47 -13.60 15.70
CA GLN A 168 11.06 -13.84 15.41
C GLN A 168 10.61 -15.19 15.96
N VAL A 169 11.34 -16.28 15.70
CA VAL A 169 11.03 -17.61 16.23
C VAL A 169 11.00 -17.60 17.77
N ALA A 170 11.97 -16.96 18.41
CA ALA A 170 11.99 -16.81 19.87
C ALA A 170 10.78 -15.99 20.38
N GLY A 171 10.38 -14.93 19.67
CA GLY A 171 9.22 -14.12 20.01
C GLY A 171 7.91 -14.91 19.92
N LEU A 172 7.73 -15.69 18.86
CA LEU A 172 6.57 -16.58 18.67
C LEU A 172 6.55 -17.73 19.69
N ALA A 173 7.70 -18.32 19.98
CA ALA A 173 7.82 -19.30 21.07
C ALA A 173 7.46 -18.67 22.43
N GLY A 174 7.86 -17.42 22.64
CA GLY A 174 7.46 -16.61 23.78
C GLY A 174 5.95 -16.40 23.86
N PHE A 175 5.30 -16.05 22.75
CA PHE A 175 3.85 -15.93 22.67
C PHE A 175 3.15 -17.22 23.14
N VAL A 176 3.58 -18.39 22.63
CA VAL A 176 3.04 -19.69 23.05
C VAL A 176 3.31 -19.96 24.53
N TYR A 177 4.53 -19.67 25.00
CA TYR A 177 4.90 -19.87 26.40
C TYR A 177 4.06 -19.01 27.36
N LEU A 178 3.83 -17.74 27.01
CA LEU A 178 2.97 -16.83 27.79
C LEU A 178 1.51 -17.28 27.77
N ALA A 179 1.02 -17.79 26.64
CA ALA A 179 -0.33 -18.36 26.53
C ALA A 179 -0.52 -19.61 27.41
N TRP A 180 0.57 -20.35 27.69
CA TRP A 180 0.56 -21.45 28.65
C TRP A 180 0.71 -20.98 30.10
N ARG A 181 1.63 -20.05 30.39
CA ARG A 181 1.94 -19.51 31.72
C ARG A 181 0.80 -18.67 32.32
N ARG A 182 0.07 -17.93 31.47
CA ARG A 182 -1.15 -17.14 31.78
C ARG A 182 -1.05 -16.26 33.04
N GLN A 183 0.09 -15.63 33.28
CA GLN A 183 0.15 -14.62 34.34
C GLN A 183 -0.67 -13.38 33.95
N PRO A 184 -1.10 -12.57 34.94
CA PRO A 184 -1.81 -11.32 34.71
C PRO A 184 -1.19 -10.48 33.57
N ALA A 185 0.12 -10.20 33.66
CA ALA A 185 0.83 -9.43 32.64
C ALA A 185 0.86 -10.10 31.26
N ASP A 186 0.92 -11.44 31.22
CA ASP A 186 0.91 -12.21 29.98
C ASP A 186 -0.40 -11.97 29.21
N ILE A 187 -1.54 -11.91 29.91
CA ILE A 187 -2.85 -11.68 29.28
C ILE A 187 -2.87 -10.35 28.54
N VAL A 188 -2.32 -9.28 29.13
CA VAL A 188 -2.33 -7.94 28.52
C VAL A 188 -1.57 -7.93 27.19
N VAL A 189 -0.35 -8.47 27.19
CA VAL A 189 0.50 -8.49 25.98
C VAL A 189 -0.02 -9.46 24.92
N LEU A 190 -0.63 -10.59 25.33
CA LEU A 190 -1.27 -11.52 24.41
C LEU A 190 -2.51 -10.91 23.75
N VAL A 191 -3.38 -10.28 24.55
CA VAL A 191 -4.60 -9.61 24.05
C VAL A 191 -4.22 -8.51 23.05
N TRP A 192 -3.22 -7.69 23.37
CA TRP A 192 -2.72 -6.69 22.42
C TRP A 192 -2.21 -7.33 21.12
N SER A 193 -1.36 -8.34 21.23
CA SER A 193 -0.76 -9.00 20.07
C SER A 193 -1.82 -9.62 19.16
N VAL A 194 -2.81 -10.32 19.74
CA VAL A 194 -3.93 -10.91 19.01
C VAL A 194 -4.81 -9.82 18.39
N THR A 195 -5.14 -8.77 19.14
CA THR A 195 -5.98 -7.66 18.64
C THR A 195 -5.31 -6.99 17.44
N LEU A 196 -4.01 -6.71 17.53
CA LEU A 196 -3.27 -6.07 16.46
C LEU A 196 -3.17 -6.99 15.23
N ILE A 197 -2.83 -8.27 15.39
CA ILE A 197 -2.76 -9.22 14.27
C ILE A 197 -4.12 -9.35 13.56
N LEU A 198 -5.22 -9.46 14.31
CA LEU A 198 -6.57 -9.55 13.74
C LEU A 198 -7.01 -8.26 13.03
N LEU A 199 -6.56 -7.10 13.52
CA LEU A 199 -6.83 -5.82 12.88
C LEU A 199 -6.06 -5.70 11.56
N LEU A 200 -4.77 -6.02 11.59
CA LEU A 200 -3.90 -5.96 10.41
C LEU A 200 -4.30 -6.99 9.35
N SER A 201 -4.79 -8.17 9.75
CA SER A 201 -5.27 -9.19 8.80
C SER A 201 -6.47 -8.76 7.96
N ARG A 202 -7.15 -7.67 8.33
CA ARG A 202 -8.28 -7.10 7.58
C ARG A 202 -7.88 -5.96 6.66
N LEU A 203 -6.64 -5.47 6.73
CA LEU A 203 -6.19 -4.37 5.90
C LEU A 203 -5.64 -4.94 4.59
N GLU A 204 -6.00 -4.29 3.48
CA GLU A 204 -5.38 -4.57 2.19
C GLU A 204 -3.95 -4.03 2.19
N ALA A 205 -3.75 -2.82 2.73
CA ALA A 205 -2.42 -2.21 2.87
C ALA A 205 -1.58 -2.89 3.97
N LYS A 206 -0.38 -3.36 3.61
CA LYS A 206 0.49 -4.22 4.44
C LYS A 206 1.88 -3.64 4.66
N ASN A 207 1.98 -2.32 4.84
CA ASN A 207 3.25 -1.66 5.12
C ASN A 207 3.99 -2.25 6.35
N ALA A 208 5.31 -2.46 6.24
CA ALA A 208 6.16 -3.03 7.28
C ALA A 208 6.02 -2.30 8.63
N ARG A 209 5.91 -0.96 8.60
CA ARG A 209 5.73 -0.09 9.78
C ARG A 209 4.48 -0.41 10.60
N TYR A 210 3.47 -1.06 10.03
CA TYR A 210 2.25 -1.45 10.76
C TYR A 210 2.55 -2.51 11.83
N MET A 211 3.64 -3.26 11.67
CA MET A 211 4.09 -4.25 12.65
C MET A 211 4.92 -3.64 13.78
N LEU A 212 5.34 -2.38 13.68
CA LEU A 212 6.27 -1.75 14.63
C LEU A 212 5.79 -1.82 16.10
N PRO A 213 4.50 -1.62 16.44
CA PRO A 213 4.03 -1.77 17.83
C PRO A 213 4.05 -3.20 18.36
N LEU A 214 4.16 -4.20 17.49
CA LEU A 214 4.28 -5.61 17.88
C LEU A 214 5.72 -6.00 18.17
N VAL A 215 6.70 -5.39 17.50
CA VAL A 215 8.13 -5.76 17.61
C VAL A 215 8.66 -5.70 19.04
N PRO A 216 8.47 -4.61 19.82
CA PRO A 216 8.93 -4.57 21.21
C PRO A 216 8.25 -5.62 22.09
N VAL A 217 6.96 -5.89 21.85
CA VAL A 217 6.20 -6.90 22.58
C VAL A 217 6.76 -8.30 22.31
N LEU A 218 7.05 -8.62 21.04
CA LEU A 218 7.72 -9.88 20.67
C LEU A 218 9.13 -9.98 21.22
N CYS A 219 9.89 -8.88 21.30
CA CYS A 219 11.20 -8.87 21.96
C CYS A 219 11.09 -9.21 23.45
N VAL A 220 10.07 -8.70 24.14
CA VAL A 220 9.81 -9.04 25.56
C VAL A 220 9.42 -10.51 25.68
N MET A 221 8.54 -11.01 24.81
CA MET A 221 8.15 -12.43 24.79
C MET A 221 9.36 -13.36 24.54
N ALA A 222 10.23 -12.99 23.60
CA ALA A 222 11.49 -13.69 23.33
C ALA A 222 12.39 -13.71 24.57
N ALA A 223 12.58 -12.55 25.22
CA ALA A 223 13.40 -12.45 26.43
C ALA A 223 12.87 -13.34 27.56
N VAL A 224 11.55 -13.39 27.75
CA VAL A 224 10.91 -14.23 28.78
C VAL A 224 11.14 -15.72 28.52
N VAL A 225 10.96 -16.21 27.28
CA VAL A 225 11.14 -17.65 26.99
C VAL A 225 12.61 -18.07 27.03
N LEU A 226 13.53 -17.20 26.59
CA LEU A 226 14.97 -17.46 26.64
C LEU A 226 15.47 -17.50 28.10
N ASP A 227 15.08 -16.54 28.95
CA ASP A 227 15.40 -16.56 30.39
C ASP A 227 14.77 -17.78 31.09
N ALA A 228 13.51 -18.07 30.78
CA ALA A 228 12.81 -19.25 31.31
C ALA A 228 13.50 -20.57 30.94
N GLY A 229 14.02 -20.68 29.72
CA GLY A 229 14.80 -21.83 29.25
C GLY A 229 16.13 -21.95 29.98
N LEU A 230 16.89 -20.86 30.08
CA LEU A 230 18.20 -20.83 30.75
C LEU A 230 18.12 -21.19 32.23
N ARG A 231 17.08 -20.74 32.94
CA ARG A 231 16.89 -21.06 34.37
C ARG A 231 16.49 -22.52 34.61
N ARG A 232 15.77 -23.13 33.66
CA ARG A 232 15.26 -24.51 33.78
C ARG A 232 16.26 -25.56 33.28
N ALA A 233 17.09 -25.20 32.31
CA ALA A 233 18.06 -26.12 31.71
C ALA A 233 19.18 -26.49 32.70
N ARG A 234 19.62 -27.76 32.66
CA ARG A 234 20.69 -28.31 33.51
C ARG A 234 21.69 -29.10 32.66
N GLY A 235 22.93 -29.22 33.14
CA GLY A 235 23.99 -29.98 32.48
C GLY A 235 24.25 -29.50 31.03
N ALA A 236 24.47 -30.45 30.11
CA ALA A 236 24.72 -30.18 28.69
C ALA A 236 23.58 -29.39 28.01
N TRP A 237 22.33 -29.57 28.45
CA TRP A 237 21.19 -28.83 27.89
C TRP A 237 21.25 -27.34 28.18
N ARG A 238 21.84 -26.93 29.32
CA ARG A 238 22.06 -25.52 29.63
C ARG A 238 23.03 -24.88 28.63
N THR A 239 24.05 -25.61 28.21
CA THR A 239 25.00 -25.16 27.17
C THR A 239 24.29 -24.98 25.83
N VAL A 240 23.41 -25.91 25.43
CA VAL A 240 22.63 -25.81 24.19
C VAL A 240 21.72 -24.58 24.21
N VAL A 241 20.96 -24.36 25.30
CA VAL A 241 20.08 -23.19 25.41
C VAL A 241 20.88 -21.88 25.44
N LEU A 242 22.03 -21.87 26.11
CA LEU A 242 22.93 -20.72 26.11
C LEU A 242 23.46 -20.41 24.71
N MET A 243 23.96 -21.42 23.99
CA MET A 243 24.40 -21.27 22.60
C MET A 243 23.27 -20.77 21.71
N GLY A 244 22.08 -21.36 21.79
CA GLY A 244 20.91 -20.90 21.03
C GLY A 244 20.55 -19.45 21.34
N THR A 245 20.55 -19.07 22.62
CA THR A 245 20.30 -17.67 23.05
C THR A 245 21.36 -16.72 22.50
N THR A 246 22.63 -17.09 22.61
CA THR A 246 23.77 -16.31 22.10
C THR A 246 23.70 -16.16 20.60
N VAL A 247 23.41 -17.24 19.86
CA VAL A 247 23.27 -17.21 18.40
C VAL A 247 22.11 -16.31 17.99
N THR A 248 20.94 -16.41 18.63
CA THR A 248 19.80 -15.52 18.36
C THR A 248 20.16 -14.04 18.59
N LEU A 249 20.87 -13.74 19.68
CA LEU A 249 21.27 -12.37 20.00
C LEU A 249 22.32 -11.84 19.01
N LEU A 250 23.34 -12.63 18.71
CA LEU A 250 24.41 -12.28 17.79
C LEU A 250 23.88 -12.14 16.36
N SER A 251 23.04 -13.05 15.89
CA SER A 251 22.47 -12.96 14.54
C SER A 251 21.63 -11.70 14.38
N THR A 252 20.82 -11.36 15.39
CA THR A 252 20.02 -10.12 15.38
C THR A 252 20.92 -8.89 15.38
N ALA A 253 21.96 -8.89 16.23
CA ALA A 253 22.90 -7.78 16.31
C ALA A 253 23.68 -7.60 15.00
N MET A 254 24.19 -8.69 14.42
CA MET A 254 24.87 -8.68 13.13
C MET A 254 23.97 -8.16 12.02
N TYR A 255 22.70 -8.58 12.00
CA TYR A 255 21.74 -8.12 11.01
C TYR A 255 21.41 -6.63 11.16
N GLY A 256 21.17 -6.15 12.38
CA GLY A 256 21.00 -4.72 12.65
C GLY A 256 22.22 -3.89 12.28
N LEU A 257 23.44 -4.38 12.57
CA LEU A 257 24.69 -3.73 12.17
C LEU A 257 24.88 -3.73 10.65
N ALA A 258 24.48 -4.81 9.97
CA ALA A 258 24.54 -4.89 8.51
C ALA A 258 23.65 -3.82 7.88
N TYR A 259 22.46 -3.59 8.45
CA TYR A 259 21.54 -2.57 7.97
C TYR A 259 22.08 -1.14 8.11
N LEU A 260 22.97 -0.88 9.08
CA LEU A 260 23.57 0.46 9.22
C LEU A 260 24.39 0.87 7.99
N ARG A 261 24.88 -0.08 7.17
CA ARG A 261 25.53 0.22 5.88
C ARG A 261 24.61 0.98 4.95
N VAL A 262 23.32 0.65 4.91
CA VAL A 262 22.32 1.36 4.11
C VAL A 262 22.23 2.80 4.59
N LEU A 263 22.06 3.00 5.91
CA LEU A 263 21.94 4.33 6.50
C LEU A 263 23.21 5.19 6.41
N SER A 264 24.39 4.58 6.31
CA SER A 264 25.67 5.30 6.20
C SER A 264 26.15 5.51 4.76
N SER A 265 25.51 4.88 3.78
CA SER A 265 25.84 5.06 2.35
C SER A 265 25.00 6.18 1.74
N PRO A 266 25.51 6.89 0.70
CA PRO A 266 24.71 7.85 -0.04
C PRO A 266 23.43 7.20 -0.59
N ASN A 267 22.35 7.97 -0.68
CA ASN A 267 21.08 7.45 -1.21
C ASN A 267 21.25 7.08 -2.69
N SER A 268 20.83 5.87 -3.09
CA SER A 268 20.94 5.39 -4.49
C SER A 268 20.36 6.37 -5.51
N ARG A 269 19.32 7.12 -5.14
CA ARG A 269 18.71 8.14 -6.00
C ARG A 269 19.66 9.30 -6.28
N LEU A 270 20.41 9.75 -5.28
CA LEU A 270 21.41 10.81 -5.43
C LEU A 270 22.59 10.31 -6.27
N GLU A 271 23.01 9.06 -6.07
CA GLU A 271 24.07 8.44 -6.88
C GLU A 271 23.65 8.32 -8.35
N ALA A 272 22.42 7.84 -8.61
CA ALA A 272 21.88 7.72 -9.94
C ALA A 272 21.81 9.07 -10.64
N VAL A 273 21.21 10.08 -10.00
CA VAL A 273 21.07 11.42 -10.55
C VAL A 273 22.43 12.08 -10.81
N ALA A 274 23.41 11.88 -9.93
CA ALA A 274 24.77 12.38 -10.16
C ALA A 274 25.49 11.71 -11.34
N ALA A 275 25.11 10.48 -11.70
CA ALA A 275 25.68 9.75 -12.81
C ALA A 275 25.02 10.08 -14.17
N LEU A 276 23.77 10.55 -14.18
CA LEU A 276 23.01 10.82 -15.41
C LEU A 276 23.75 11.69 -16.45
N PRO A 277 24.45 12.79 -16.10
CA PRO A 277 25.16 13.62 -17.07
C PRO A 277 26.29 12.88 -17.82
N GLY A 278 26.80 11.77 -17.26
CA GLY A 278 27.78 10.91 -17.92
C GLY A 278 27.16 9.77 -18.73
N LEU A 279 25.87 9.49 -18.54
CA LEU A 279 25.14 8.40 -19.20
C LEU A 279 24.34 8.88 -20.43
N PHE A 280 23.92 10.14 -20.42
CA PHE A 280 23.11 10.77 -21.47
C PHE A 280 23.77 12.04 -22.02
N PRO A 281 23.53 12.41 -23.29
CA PRO A 281 23.96 13.69 -23.82
C PRO A 281 23.22 14.85 -23.12
N GLU A 282 23.81 16.04 -23.16
CA GLU A 282 23.19 17.26 -22.65
C GLU A 282 21.85 17.53 -23.37
N GLY A 283 20.79 17.74 -22.58
CA GLY A 283 19.43 17.92 -23.07
C GLY A 283 18.71 16.63 -23.45
N GLY A 284 19.28 15.44 -23.15
CA GLY A 284 18.62 14.16 -23.42
C GLY A 284 17.30 14.01 -22.65
N ALA A 285 16.27 13.51 -23.33
CA ALA A 285 14.95 13.29 -22.76
C ALA A 285 14.91 12.02 -21.91
N VAL A 286 14.81 12.15 -20.60
CA VAL A 286 14.81 10.99 -19.68
C VAL A 286 13.48 10.87 -18.96
N GLY A 287 12.81 9.74 -19.20
CA GLY A 287 11.58 9.39 -18.52
C GLY A 287 11.81 9.04 -17.05
N TYR A 288 10.94 9.51 -16.15
CA TYR A 288 11.03 9.21 -14.72
C TYR A 288 9.67 8.96 -14.08
N GLU A 289 9.63 8.17 -13.02
CA GLU A 289 8.37 7.85 -12.35
C GLU A 289 7.94 8.93 -11.36
N LYS A 290 6.86 9.68 -11.69
CA LYS A 290 6.36 10.79 -10.87
C LYS A 290 5.62 10.27 -9.64
N THR A 291 6.35 10.08 -8.55
CA THR A 291 5.87 9.48 -7.29
C THR A 291 6.44 10.19 -6.05
N GLY A 292 6.22 9.61 -4.85
CA GLY A 292 6.86 10.10 -3.63
C GLY A 292 8.37 9.86 -3.55
N VAL A 293 8.92 9.06 -4.48
CA VAL A 293 10.35 8.69 -4.53
C VAL A 293 11.05 9.16 -5.82
N SER A 294 10.46 10.09 -6.55
CA SER A 294 10.98 10.61 -7.84
C SER A 294 12.43 11.11 -7.78
N LEU A 295 13.05 11.12 -8.97
CA LEU A 295 14.44 11.56 -9.18
C LEU A 295 14.55 13.03 -9.62
N ASP A 296 13.55 13.55 -10.35
CA ASP A 296 13.54 14.88 -10.96
C ASP A 296 13.82 16.03 -9.98
N GLY A 297 13.22 15.97 -8.79
CA GLY A 297 13.40 16.98 -7.75
C GLY A 297 14.76 16.96 -7.04
N LEU A 298 15.61 15.96 -7.29
CA LEU A 298 16.89 15.77 -6.58
C LEU A 298 18.06 16.47 -7.26
N ALA A 299 18.03 16.67 -8.58
CA ALA A 299 18.95 17.56 -9.28
C ALA A 299 18.27 18.19 -10.50
N PRO A 300 17.66 19.38 -10.34
CA PRO A 300 17.03 20.08 -11.46
C PRO A 300 18.05 20.53 -12.52
N ASP A 301 19.32 20.70 -12.14
CA ASP A 301 20.39 21.17 -13.03
C ASP A 301 21.23 20.03 -13.62
N ALA A 302 20.69 18.81 -13.72
CA ALA A 302 21.41 17.65 -14.25
C ALA A 302 21.74 17.73 -15.76
N GLY A 303 21.31 18.79 -16.46
CA GLY A 303 21.45 18.89 -17.92
C GLY A 303 20.60 17.85 -18.66
N ILE A 304 19.53 17.36 -18.02
CA ILE A 304 18.60 16.35 -18.52
C ILE A 304 17.23 17.01 -18.69
N ASP A 305 16.54 16.66 -19.78
CA ASP A 305 15.14 17.03 -19.98
C ASP A 305 14.25 15.95 -19.33
N TRP A 306 13.75 16.24 -18.13
CA TRP A 306 12.96 15.29 -17.34
C TRP A 306 11.53 15.15 -17.88
N GLN A 307 11.17 13.94 -18.30
CA GLN A 307 9.85 13.62 -18.82
C GLN A 307 9.08 12.74 -17.83
N PRO A 308 7.95 13.19 -17.25
CA PRO A 308 7.21 12.38 -16.29
C PRO A 308 6.60 11.13 -16.95
N ASP A 309 6.53 10.03 -16.21
CA ASP A 309 5.81 8.83 -16.62
C ASP A 309 4.32 9.11 -16.84
N ILE A 310 3.74 8.35 -17.77
CA ILE A 310 2.29 8.29 -17.95
C ILE A 310 1.67 7.00 -17.40
N ALA A 311 2.46 6.10 -16.80
CA ALA A 311 1.96 4.86 -16.22
C ALA A 311 0.94 5.11 -15.09
N GLY A 312 1.15 6.18 -14.30
CA GLY A 312 0.17 6.63 -13.32
C GLY A 312 -1.14 7.13 -13.94
N GLU A 313 -1.05 7.84 -15.07
CA GLU A 313 -2.22 8.29 -15.83
C GLU A 313 -2.97 7.09 -16.42
N VAL A 314 -2.27 6.20 -17.11
CA VAL A 314 -2.83 4.97 -17.68
C VAL A 314 -3.51 4.09 -16.63
N PHE A 315 -2.95 4.00 -15.42
CA PHE A 315 -3.60 3.31 -14.30
C PHE A 315 -4.94 3.95 -13.90
N ASN A 316 -5.00 5.28 -13.79
CA ASN A 316 -6.23 5.98 -13.44
C ASN A 316 -7.26 5.94 -14.58
N LEU A 317 -6.79 5.91 -15.83
CA LEU A 317 -7.60 5.84 -17.04
C LEU A 317 -8.00 4.41 -17.43
N ASP A 318 -7.47 3.38 -16.78
CA ASP A 318 -7.76 1.97 -17.09
C ASP A 318 -9.27 1.64 -17.19
N PRO A 319 -10.17 2.22 -16.36
CA PRO A 319 -11.62 2.00 -16.52
C PRO A 319 -12.26 2.63 -17.78
N PHE A 320 -11.51 3.46 -18.51
CA PHE A 320 -11.97 4.25 -19.67
C PHE A 320 -11.28 3.86 -20.99
N LEU A 321 -10.23 3.04 -20.93
CA LEU A 321 -9.40 2.72 -22.09
C LEU A 321 -9.65 1.30 -22.58
N LEU A 322 -9.50 1.10 -23.89
CA LEU A 322 -9.16 -0.23 -24.39
C LEU A 322 -7.73 -0.56 -23.94
N ARG A 323 -7.44 -1.84 -23.69
CA ARG A 323 -6.08 -2.29 -23.36
C ARG A 323 -5.10 -1.94 -24.48
N SER A 324 -5.53 -2.08 -25.73
CA SER A 324 -4.75 -1.69 -26.90
C SER A 324 -4.51 -0.18 -26.99
N ASP A 325 -5.48 0.65 -26.60
CA ASP A 325 -5.27 2.11 -26.55
C ASP A 325 -4.27 2.47 -25.43
N ALA A 326 -4.34 1.81 -24.26
CA ALA A 326 -3.38 2.00 -23.17
C ALA A 326 -1.95 1.61 -23.59
N ALA A 327 -1.78 0.51 -24.35
CA ALA A 327 -0.49 0.12 -24.90
C ALA A 327 0.07 1.16 -25.89
N VAL A 328 -0.79 1.71 -26.75
CA VAL A 328 -0.41 2.80 -27.67
C VAL A 328 0.10 4.01 -26.89
N LEU A 329 -0.62 4.47 -25.87
CA LEU A 329 -0.20 5.62 -25.06
C LEU A 329 1.19 5.41 -24.46
N LEU A 330 1.44 4.22 -23.87
CA LEU A 330 2.72 3.88 -23.24
C LEU A 330 3.88 3.86 -24.25
N VAL A 331 3.68 3.27 -25.43
CA VAL A 331 4.75 3.18 -26.44
C VAL A 331 4.95 4.52 -27.15
N ASP A 332 3.90 5.30 -27.36
CA ASP A 332 4.02 6.66 -27.92
C ASP A 332 4.82 7.56 -26.96
N TRP A 333 4.53 7.52 -25.65
CA TRP A 333 5.35 8.19 -24.64
C TRP A 333 6.80 7.73 -24.67
N LEU A 334 7.03 6.41 -24.76
CA LEU A 334 8.38 5.88 -24.87
C LEU A 334 9.10 6.40 -26.10
N SER A 335 8.43 6.71 -27.21
CA SER A 335 9.05 7.03 -28.50
C SER A 335 9.83 8.35 -28.49
N ASP A 336 9.50 9.27 -27.58
CA ASP A 336 10.15 10.58 -27.47
C ASP A 336 11.35 10.59 -26.49
N LEU A 337 11.67 9.47 -25.84
CA LEU A 337 12.67 9.41 -24.76
C LEU A 337 14.04 8.88 -25.20
N ASP A 338 15.13 9.50 -24.79
CA ASP A 338 16.49 8.95 -24.94
C ASP A 338 16.81 7.86 -23.91
N GLY A 339 16.12 7.88 -22.77
CA GLY A 339 16.30 6.91 -21.69
C GLY A 339 15.24 7.00 -20.61
N LEU A 340 15.38 6.14 -19.59
CA LEU A 340 14.49 6.06 -18.44
C LEU A 340 15.33 5.90 -17.17
N ALA A 341 14.90 6.53 -16.09
CA ALA A 341 15.44 6.31 -14.76
C ALA A 341 14.30 5.86 -13.85
N LEU A 342 14.24 4.55 -13.62
CA LEU A 342 13.15 3.88 -12.91
C LEU A 342 13.54 3.56 -11.47
N VAL A 343 12.56 3.58 -10.59
CA VAL A 343 12.65 3.17 -9.19
C VAL A 343 11.83 1.89 -9.05
N ASP A 344 12.47 0.76 -8.76
CA ASP A 344 11.84 -0.57 -8.77
C ASP A 344 10.51 -0.62 -7.98
N VAL A 345 10.50 0.00 -6.80
CA VAL A 345 9.36 0.07 -5.88
C VAL A 345 8.27 1.07 -6.28
N ALA A 346 8.50 1.95 -7.24
CA ALA A 346 7.53 2.99 -7.59
C ALA A 346 6.37 2.42 -8.42
N ARG A 347 6.66 1.53 -9.37
CA ARG A 347 5.65 0.96 -10.28
C ARG A 347 5.86 -0.52 -10.57
N TYR A 348 7.04 -0.92 -11.05
CA TYR A 348 7.28 -2.25 -11.59
C TYR A 348 6.82 -3.36 -10.64
N ARG A 349 7.29 -3.34 -9.39
CA ARG A 349 6.93 -4.37 -8.40
C ARG A 349 5.44 -4.43 -8.09
N HIS A 350 4.76 -3.29 -8.14
CA HIS A 350 3.34 -3.20 -7.89
C HIS A 350 2.51 -3.81 -9.02
N PHE A 351 2.85 -3.54 -10.28
CA PHE A 351 2.15 -4.12 -11.42
C PHE A 351 2.51 -5.59 -11.66
N ALA A 352 3.78 -5.96 -11.47
CA ALA A 352 4.23 -7.35 -11.56
C ALA A 352 3.55 -8.28 -10.55
N ALA A 353 3.08 -7.75 -9.41
CA ALA A 353 2.34 -8.52 -8.42
C ALA A 353 0.87 -8.78 -8.82
N VAL A 354 0.29 -8.00 -9.73
CA VAL A 354 -1.12 -8.10 -10.14
C VAL A 354 -1.31 -8.14 -11.68
N PRO A 355 -0.60 -9.02 -12.42
CA PRO A 355 -0.65 -9.03 -13.87
C PRO A 355 -2.05 -9.34 -14.41
N GLY A 356 -2.87 -10.11 -13.69
CA GLY A 356 -4.26 -10.35 -14.08
C GLY A 356 -5.17 -9.12 -13.97
N ARG A 357 -4.87 -8.18 -13.06
CA ARG A 357 -5.69 -6.98 -12.83
C ARG A 357 -5.31 -5.83 -13.76
N TYR A 358 -4.01 -5.63 -13.99
CA TYR A 358 -3.46 -4.58 -14.86
C TYR A 358 -2.47 -5.16 -15.88
N PRO A 359 -2.94 -6.00 -16.83
CA PRO A 359 -2.06 -6.76 -17.72
C PRO A 359 -1.21 -5.87 -18.62
N VAL A 360 -1.75 -4.75 -19.12
CA VAL A 360 -1.01 -3.83 -19.99
C VAL A 360 0.16 -3.18 -19.25
N LEU A 361 -0.06 -2.71 -18.03
CA LEU A 361 0.99 -2.08 -17.22
C LEU A 361 2.01 -3.12 -16.72
N ALA A 362 1.58 -4.30 -16.31
CA ALA A 362 2.49 -5.38 -15.92
C ALA A 362 3.38 -5.81 -17.08
N GLU A 363 2.79 -6.01 -18.26
CA GLU A 363 3.49 -6.38 -19.48
C GLU A 363 4.41 -5.26 -19.97
N PHE A 364 3.98 -3.99 -19.88
CA PHE A 364 4.81 -2.83 -20.19
C PHE A 364 6.15 -2.87 -19.46
N TYR A 365 6.12 -2.99 -18.12
CA TYR A 365 7.35 -3.02 -17.34
C TYR A 365 8.15 -4.30 -17.54
N ARG A 366 7.50 -5.44 -17.77
CA ARG A 366 8.19 -6.71 -18.11
C ARG A 366 8.99 -6.54 -19.40
N ARG A 367 8.33 -6.12 -20.48
CA ARG A 367 8.95 -5.89 -21.80
C ARG A 367 10.05 -4.83 -21.74
N LEU A 368 9.88 -3.81 -20.89
CA LEU A 368 10.89 -2.78 -20.68
C LEU A 368 12.16 -3.34 -20.03
N HIS A 369 12.04 -4.16 -18.98
CA HIS A 369 13.18 -4.79 -18.32
C HIS A 369 13.86 -5.86 -19.19
N GLU A 370 13.10 -6.58 -20.00
CA GLU A 370 13.63 -7.61 -20.92
C GLU A 370 14.21 -7.01 -22.21
N GLY A 371 14.14 -5.69 -22.39
CA GLY A 371 14.64 -4.98 -23.57
C GLY A 371 13.79 -5.15 -24.83
N GLU A 372 12.61 -5.78 -24.72
CA GLU A 372 11.66 -5.97 -25.83
C GLU A 372 11.08 -4.64 -26.32
N LEU A 373 11.16 -3.54 -25.56
CA LEU A 373 10.72 -2.19 -25.98
C LEU A 373 11.85 -1.32 -26.55
N GLY A 374 13.02 -1.92 -26.83
CA GLY A 374 14.16 -1.19 -27.42
C GLY A 374 14.94 -0.33 -26.43
N PHE A 375 14.87 -0.65 -25.14
CA PHE A 375 15.66 -0.03 -24.08
C PHE A 375 16.59 -1.06 -23.45
N GLU A 376 17.81 -0.66 -23.12
CA GLU A 376 18.80 -1.52 -22.49
C GLU A 376 19.18 -0.94 -21.13
N VAL A 377 19.29 -1.80 -20.11
CA VAL A 377 19.79 -1.42 -18.79
C VAL A 377 21.28 -1.08 -18.91
N ILE A 378 21.66 0.16 -18.59
CA ILE A 378 23.03 0.64 -18.67
C ILE A 378 23.68 0.91 -17.31
N ALA A 379 22.87 1.08 -16.27
CA ALA A 379 23.36 1.24 -14.90
C ALA A 379 22.29 0.85 -13.88
N GLU A 380 22.75 0.36 -12.73
CA GLU A 380 21.94 0.09 -11.55
C GLU A 380 22.59 0.71 -10.32
N PHE A 381 21.78 1.39 -9.50
CA PHE A 381 22.23 2.02 -8.27
C PHE A 381 21.43 1.45 -7.11
N HIS A 382 22.12 0.81 -6.16
CA HIS A 382 21.52 0.28 -4.96
C HIS A 382 22.55 0.11 -3.85
N THR A 383 22.07 0.07 -2.61
CA THR A 383 22.88 -0.29 -1.44
C THR A 383 22.17 -1.37 -0.65
N ASP A 384 22.85 -2.48 -0.41
CA ASP A 384 22.34 -3.58 0.41
C ASP A 384 22.94 -3.58 1.82
N PRO A 385 22.20 -4.10 2.82
CA PRO A 385 22.75 -4.37 4.14
C PRO A 385 24.00 -5.27 4.03
N GLY A 386 25.03 -4.97 4.80
CA GLY A 386 26.26 -5.76 4.74
C GLY A 386 27.24 -5.49 5.87
N LEU A 387 28.14 -6.43 6.09
CA LEU A 387 29.23 -6.33 7.08
C LEU A 387 30.57 -6.42 6.37
N GLY A 388 31.29 -5.29 6.31
CA GLY A 388 32.57 -5.21 5.60
C GLY A 388 32.39 -5.56 4.11
N PRO A 389 33.14 -6.56 3.57
CA PRO A 389 33.03 -6.94 2.16
C PRO A 389 31.79 -7.79 1.86
N TRP A 390 31.06 -8.27 2.87
CA TRP A 390 29.89 -9.14 2.67
C TRP A 390 28.62 -8.31 2.50
N SER A 391 27.85 -8.65 1.46
CA SER A 391 26.51 -8.12 1.18
C SER A 391 25.44 -9.16 1.53
N LEU A 392 24.29 -8.70 2.03
CA LEU A 392 23.10 -9.51 2.21
C LEU A 392 22.11 -9.13 1.11
N GLU A 393 22.14 -9.87 0.01
CA GLU A 393 21.24 -9.70 -1.13
C GLU A 393 19.95 -10.49 -0.90
N TYR A 394 18.85 -9.77 -0.65
CA TYR A 394 17.52 -10.38 -0.51
C TYR A 394 16.38 -9.43 -0.95
N ARG A 395 16.71 -8.39 -1.75
CA ARG A 395 15.76 -7.34 -2.19
C ARG A 395 14.57 -7.93 -2.95
N GLU A 396 14.79 -8.90 -3.83
CA GLU A 396 13.74 -9.53 -4.65
C GLU A 396 12.61 -10.16 -3.80
N ASP A 397 12.97 -10.77 -2.67
CA ASP A 397 12.05 -11.47 -1.76
C ASP A 397 11.42 -10.57 -0.68
N THR A 398 11.74 -9.26 -0.70
CA THR A 398 11.32 -8.32 0.35
C THR A 398 10.14 -7.46 -0.05
N ASP A 399 9.31 -7.09 0.91
CA ASP A 399 8.24 -6.12 0.69
C ASP A 399 8.75 -4.76 0.17
N PRO A 400 8.11 -4.14 -0.84
CA PRO A 400 8.48 -2.81 -1.34
C PRO A 400 8.51 -1.73 -0.26
N SER A 401 7.65 -1.79 0.76
CA SER A 401 7.66 -0.78 1.84
C SER A 401 8.85 -0.92 2.81
N PHE A 402 9.59 -2.04 2.74
CA PHE A 402 10.78 -2.25 3.56
C PHE A 402 12.03 -1.61 2.96
N TYR A 403 12.23 -1.65 1.63
CA TYR A 403 13.41 -1.05 0.98
C TYR A 403 13.13 0.21 0.18
N GLY A 404 11.88 0.40 -0.25
CA GLY A 404 11.54 1.41 -1.24
C GLY A 404 11.81 2.85 -0.81
N PHE A 405 11.95 3.08 0.49
CA PHE A 405 12.21 4.40 1.05
C PHE A 405 13.68 4.62 1.46
N ASP A 406 14.40 3.56 1.84
CA ASP A 406 15.77 3.58 2.37
C ASP A 406 16.74 2.97 1.36
N HIS A 407 16.95 3.65 0.22
CA HIS A 407 17.83 3.22 -0.89
C HIS A 407 17.15 2.22 -1.83
N PRO A 408 16.10 2.65 -2.55
CA PRO A 408 15.48 1.83 -3.58
C PRO A 408 16.47 1.51 -4.70
N LEU A 409 16.19 0.45 -5.46
CA LEU A 409 16.96 0.12 -6.65
C LEU A 409 16.57 1.10 -7.75
N ILE A 410 17.58 1.80 -8.29
CA ILE A 410 17.42 2.67 -9.44
C ILE A 410 18.00 1.99 -10.67
N THR A 411 17.16 1.77 -11.67
CA THR A 411 17.55 1.18 -12.94
C THR A 411 17.53 2.27 -14.00
N VAL A 412 18.70 2.52 -14.61
CA VAL A 412 18.83 3.46 -15.71
C VAL A 412 18.87 2.68 -17.01
N LEU A 413 17.92 2.98 -17.89
CA LEU A 413 17.81 2.41 -19.22
C LEU A 413 18.10 3.46 -20.26
N ARG A 414 18.73 3.05 -21.37
CA ARG A 414 18.97 3.91 -22.52
C ARG A 414 18.33 3.29 -23.75
N ARG A 415 17.82 4.15 -24.64
CA ARG A 415 17.31 3.72 -25.94
C ARG A 415 18.42 3.00 -26.72
N GLY A 416 18.10 1.80 -27.20
CA GLY A 416 18.91 1.04 -28.15
C GLY A 416 18.70 1.51 -29.59
N HIS A 417 18.85 0.63 -30.58
CA HIS A 417 18.59 0.99 -31.97
C HIS A 417 17.09 1.19 -32.26
N GLU A 418 16.78 2.30 -32.93
CA GLU A 418 15.43 2.84 -33.19
C GLU A 418 14.54 1.94 -34.09
N ALA A 419 15.17 1.03 -34.84
CA ALA A 419 14.50 0.16 -35.80
C ALA A 419 13.72 -0.97 -35.13
N GLY A 420 12.55 -0.66 -34.56
CA GLY A 420 11.64 -1.70 -34.07
C GLY A 420 10.44 -1.24 -33.25
N ILE A 421 10.48 -0.05 -32.62
CA ILE A 421 9.46 0.32 -31.62
C ILE A 421 8.04 0.40 -32.19
N GLU A 422 7.88 0.91 -33.42
CA GLU A 422 6.59 0.93 -34.13
C GLU A 422 6.08 -0.46 -34.50
N ALA A 423 6.99 -1.36 -34.91
CA ALA A 423 6.62 -2.75 -35.22
C ALA A 423 6.23 -3.52 -33.95
N LEU A 424 6.93 -3.28 -32.84
CA LEU A 424 6.62 -3.83 -31.52
C LEU A 424 5.27 -3.31 -31.00
N LYS A 425 5.01 -2.01 -31.16
CA LYS A 425 3.71 -1.38 -30.87
C LYS A 425 2.60 -2.07 -31.65
N ALA A 426 2.77 -2.21 -32.97
CA ALA A 426 1.77 -2.83 -33.84
C ALA A 426 1.50 -4.29 -33.45
N ALA A 427 2.56 -5.06 -33.17
CA ALA A 427 2.43 -6.46 -32.74
C ALA A 427 1.70 -6.58 -31.40
N TRP A 428 2.08 -5.79 -30.39
CA TRP A 428 1.46 -5.84 -29.07
C TRP A 428 -0.01 -5.40 -29.12
N VAL A 429 -0.33 -4.37 -29.90
CA VAL A 429 -1.71 -3.92 -30.12
C VAL A 429 -2.54 -5.01 -30.79
N GLU A 430 -1.99 -5.71 -31.79
CA GLU A 430 -2.72 -6.77 -32.47
C GLU A 430 -2.98 -7.96 -31.53
N ASP A 431 -1.98 -8.37 -30.75
CA ASP A 431 -2.13 -9.43 -29.74
C ASP A 431 -3.27 -9.10 -28.76
N LEU A 432 -3.31 -7.86 -28.24
CA LEU A 432 -4.35 -7.41 -27.30
C LEU A 432 -5.76 -7.41 -27.93
N ARG A 433 -5.87 -7.17 -29.24
CA ARG A 433 -7.15 -7.14 -29.95
C ARG A 433 -7.63 -8.52 -30.38
N GLN A 434 -6.72 -9.47 -30.55
CA GLN A 434 -7.03 -10.85 -30.93
C GLN A 434 -7.17 -11.80 -29.73
N ASP A 435 -6.77 -11.36 -28.53
CA ASP A 435 -6.93 -12.12 -27.30
C ASP A 435 -8.38 -12.61 -27.13
N ARG A 436 -8.56 -13.93 -27.15
CA ARG A 436 -9.88 -14.58 -27.11
C ARG A 436 -10.54 -14.51 -25.74
N ASP A 437 -9.73 -14.37 -24.70
CA ASP A 437 -10.16 -14.05 -23.34
C ASP A 437 -10.18 -12.51 -23.12
N GLY A 438 -9.97 -11.76 -24.20
CA GLY A 438 -9.66 -10.33 -24.20
C GLY A 438 -10.90 -9.43 -24.19
N PHE A 439 -10.90 -8.52 -23.22
CA PHE A 439 -11.83 -7.40 -23.12
C PHE A 439 -11.96 -6.59 -24.43
N ASP A 440 -10.84 -6.29 -25.09
CA ASP A 440 -10.80 -5.44 -26.29
C ASP A 440 -11.54 -6.06 -27.47
N MET A 441 -11.38 -7.36 -27.71
CA MET A 441 -11.99 -8.07 -28.83
C MET A 441 -13.52 -7.89 -28.84
N TYR A 442 -14.15 -8.06 -27.68
CA TYR A 442 -15.59 -7.91 -27.51
C TYR A 442 -16.07 -6.45 -27.63
N VAL A 443 -15.33 -5.48 -27.09
CA VAL A 443 -15.68 -4.06 -27.22
C VAL A 443 -15.54 -3.58 -28.67
N LEU A 444 -14.50 -4.03 -29.38
CA LEU A 444 -14.31 -3.74 -30.80
C LEU A 444 -15.39 -4.40 -31.67
N GLU A 445 -15.79 -5.63 -31.36
CA GLU A 445 -16.93 -6.31 -31.99
C GLU A 445 -18.22 -5.53 -31.76
N ALA A 446 -18.51 -5.12 -30.52
CA ALA A 446 -19.68 -4.30 -30.22
C ALA A 446 -19.68 -3.01 -31.04
N GLY A 447 -18.53 -2.36 -31.22
CA GLY A 447 -18.41 -1.17 -32.07
C GLY A 447 -18.58 -1.45 -33.57
N ARG A 448 -18.23 -2.65 -34.05
CA ARG A 448 -18.55 -3.06 -35.43
C ARG A 448 -20.06 -3.26 -35.61
N GLN A 449 -20.71 -3.96 -34.68
CA GLN A 449 -22.15 -4.21 -34.70
C GLN A 449 -22.96 -2.93 -34.56
N LEU A 450 -22.53 -2.00 -33.69
CA LEU A 450 -23.17 -0.71 -33.49
C LEU A 450 -23.12 0.17 -34.76
N ARG A 451 -22.03 0.09 -35.54
CA ARG A 451 -21.92 0.78 -36.84
C ARG A 451 -22.79 0.14 -37.92
N ALA A 452 -23.08 -1.15 -37.80
CA ALA A 452 -24.04 -1.85 -38.64
C ALA A 452 -25.50 -1.70 -38.18
N ASP A 453 -25.75 -0.94 -37.10
CA ASP A 453 -27.07 -0.78 -36.45
C ASP A 453 -27.68 -2.08 -35.90
N GLU A 454 -26.84 -3.11 -35.69
CA GLU A 454 -27.22 -4.41 -35.14
C GLU A 454 -27.18 -4.38 -33.60
N LEU A 455 -28.13 -3.67 -32.98
CA LEU A 455 -28.12 -3.37 -31.54
C LEU A 455 -28.15 -4.60 -30.63
N ALA A 456 -28.83 -5.67 -31.05
CA ALA A 456 -28.89 -6.93 -30.28
C ALA A 456 -27.53 -7.63 -30.25
N SER A 457 -26.85 -7.71 -31.40
CA SER A 457 -25.50 -8.28 -31.52
C SER A 457 -24.47 -7.44 -30.77
N ALA A 458 -24.59 -6.11 -30.82
CA ALA A 458 -23.74 -5.20 -30.04
C ALA A 458 -23.93 -5.43 -28.53
N THR A 459 -25.17 -5.63 -28.07
CA THR A 459 -25.47 -5.92 -26.66
C THR A 459 -24.84 -7.25 -26.24
N ALA A 460 -24.98 -8.30 -27.03
CA ALA A 460 -24.39 -9.61 -26.73
C ALA A 460 -22.86 -9.56 -26.63
N ALA A 461 -22.20 -8.80 -27.51
CA ALA A 461 -20.76 -8.58 -27.41
C ALA A 461 -20.36 -7.81 -26.14
N LEU A 462 -21.14 -6.79 -25.74
CA LEU A 462 -20.90 -6.07 -24.48
C LEU A 462 -21.20 -6.91 -23.23
N ASP A 463 -22.08 -7.91 -23.31
CA ASP A 463 -22.31 -8.86 -22.22
C ASP A 463 -21.04 -9.71 -22.00
N LEU A 464 -20.42 -10.22 -23.07
CA LEU A 464 -19.15 -10.95 -23.01
C LEU A 464 -17.99 -10.06 -22.51
N ALA A 465 -17.94 -8.78 -22.90
CA ALA A 465 -16.96 -7.85 -22.36
C ALA A 465 -17.14 -7.62 -20.85
N ALA A 466 -18.39 -7.56 -20.38
CA ALA A 466 -18.74 -7.34 -18.98
C ALA A 466 -18.48 -8.57 -18.09
N GLU A 467 -18.47 -9.78 -18.64
CA GLU A 467 -18.06 -10.99 -17.90
C GLU A 467 -16.62 -10.87 -17.38
N ASN A 468 -15.74 -10.25 -18.16
CA ASN A 468 -14.34 -10.04 -17.80
C ASN A 468 -14.11 -8.75 -16.99
N ARG A 469 -14.81 -7.65 -17.32
CA ARG A 469 -14.68 -6.36 -16.62
C ARG A 469 -16.05 -5.68 -16.43
N PRO A 470 -16.85 -6.07 -15.42
CA PRO A 470 -18.22 -5.60 -15.27
C PRO A 470 -18.31 -4.09 -14.95
N ASP A 471 -17.29 -3.55 -14.28
CA ASP A 471 -17.26 -2.14 -13.84
C ASP A 471 -16.61 -1.19 -14.85
N HIS A 472 -16.28 -1.66 -16.06
CA HIS A 472 -15.60 -0.85 -17.05
C HIS A 472 -16.53 0.22 -17.66
N PHE A 473 -16.12 1.50 -17.61
CA PHE A 473 -16.97 2.60 -18.05
C PHE A 473 -17.22 2.59 -19.56
N LEU A 474 -16.26 2.20 -20.41
CA LEU A 474 -16.53 2.05 -21.86
C LEU A 474 -17.74 1.13 -22.15
N VAL A 475 -17.87 0.01 -21.44
CA VAL A 475 -18.99 -0.93 -21.63
C VAL A 475 -20.31 -0.29 -21.19
N LYS A 476 -20.32 0.32 -19.99
CA LYS A 476 -21.51 1.02 -19.47
C LYS A 476 -21.94 2.18 -20.38
N LEU A 477 -20.98 2.94 -20.90
CA LEU A 477 -21.21 4.01 -21.84
C LEU A 477 -21.77 3.47 -23.17
N MET A 478 -21.15 2.46 -23.79
CA MET A 478 -21.69 1.88 -25.03
C MET A 478 -23.12 1.32 -24.86
N ARG A 479 -23.46 0.76 -23.69
CA ARG A 479 -24.85 0.37 -23.38
C ARG A 479 -25.79 1.58 -23.34
N CYS A 480 -25.36 2.70 -22.78
CA CYS A 480 -26.14 3.93 -22.78
C CYS A 480 -26.44 4.41 -24.20
N GLU A 481 -25.47 4.32 -25.12
CA GLU A 481 -25.69 4.62 -26.55
C GLU A 481 -26.71 3.65 -27.18
N ILE A 482 -26.61 2.35 -26.90
CA ILE A 482 -27.58 1.35 -27.43
C ILE A 482 -29.00 1.65 -26.94
N GLU A 483 -29.17 2.02 -25.66
CA GLU A 483 -30.47 2.40 -25.11
C GLU A 483 -31.03 3.66 -25.77
N LEU A 484 -30.18 4.66 -26.06
CA LEU A 484 -30.58 5.86 -26.80
C LEU A 484 -31.07 5.51 -28.21
N ARG A 485 -30.34 4.66 -28.95
CA ARG A 485 -30.74 4.22 -30.30
C ARG A 485 -31.99 3.35 -30.31
N SER A 486 -32.21 2.59 -29.25
CA SER A 486 -33.43 1.79 -29.05
C SER A 486 -34.65 2.64 -28.68
N GLY A 487 -34.51 3.96 -28.56
CA GLY A 487 -35.60 4.87 -28.15
C GLY A 487 -35.93 4.82 -26.66
N ARG A 488 -35.10 4.18 -25.82
CA ARG A 488 -35.32 4.00 -24.38
C ARG A 488 -34.59 5.07 -23.57
N THR A 489 -34.94 6.34 -23.81
CA THR A 489 -34.25 7.51 -23.23
C THR A 489 -34.23 7.54 -21.70
N ASP A 490 -35.29 7.07 -21.04
CA ASP A 490 -35.35 7.01 -19.57
C ASP A 490 -34.28 6.05 -19.01
N LYS A 491 -34.15 4.86 -19.63
CA LYS A 491 -33.14 3.87 -19.25
C LYS A 491 -31.72 4.38 -19.50
N ALA A 492 -31.50 5.03 -20.63
CA ALA A 492 -30.22 5.66 -20.94
C ALA A 492 -29.88 6.75 -19.89
N GLY A 493 -30.84 7.59 -19.51
CA GLY A 493 -30.67 8.61 -18.48
C GLY A 493 -30.38 8.03 -17.10
N ASP A 494 -31.03 6.93 -16.72
CA ASP A 494 -30.76 6.22 -15.48
C ASP A 494 -29.35 5.62 -15.45
N LEU A 495 -28.94 4.98 -16.55
CA LEU A 495 -27.60 4.41 -16.68
C LEU A 495 -26.53 5.51 -16.63
N TRP A 496 -26.73 6.61 -17.35
CA TRP A 496 -25.84 7.77 -17.32
C TRP A 496 -25.68 8.35 -15.91
N ARG A 497 -26.80 8.53 -15.17
CA ARG A 497 -26.75 8.99 -13.77
C ARG A 497 -26.06 8.00 -12.85
N SER A 498 -26.19 6.69 -13.10
CA SER A 498 -25.45 5.67 -12.36
C SER A 498 -23.95 5.81 -12.59
N ILE A 499 -23.53 5.92 -13.85
CA ILE A 499 -22.12 6.09 -14.24
C ILE A 499 -21.53 7.34 -13.57
N LEU A 500 -22.23 8.48 -13.60
CA LEU A 500 -21.77 9.71 -12.94
C LEU A 500 -21.61 9.55 -11.42
N ARG A 501 -22.51 8.82 -10.75
CA ARG A 501 -22.40 8.56 -9.30
C ARG A 501 -21.24 7.63 -8.94
N GLU A 502 -20.84 6.75 -9.85
CA GLU A 502 -19.69 5.87 -9.67
C GLU A 502 -18.36 6.61 -9.91
N MET A 503 -18.34 7.59 -10.83
CA MET A 503 -17.16 8.41 -11.15
C MET A 503 -16.95 9.58 -10.17
N GLY A 504 -18.02 10.16 -9.64
CA GLY A 504 -17.97 11.33 -8.76
C GLY A 504 -17.84 11.00 -7.27
N PRO A 505 -17.66 12.01 -6.40
CA PRO A 505 -17.81 11.84 -4.98
C PRO A 505 -19.20 11.28 -4.64
N PRO A 506 -19.33 10.41 -3.62
CA PRO A 506 -20.64 10.05 -3.10
C PRO A 506 -21.37 11.34 -2.71
N ASP A 507 -22.57 11.54 -3.25
CA ASP A 507 -23.45 12.69 -2.98
C ASP A 507 -23.21 13.97 -3.81
N GLU A 508 -22.27 13.96 -4.77
CA GLU A 508 -22.06 15.05 -5.73
C GLU A 508 -22.12 14.56 -7.19
N LEU A 509 -22.50 15.46 -8.11
CA LEU A 509 -22.40 15.23 -9.56
C LEU A 509 -21.14 15.90 -10.17
N SER A 510 -20.17 16.24 -9.32
CA SER A 510 -18.83 16.69 -9.70
C SER A 510 -17.97 15.48 -10.09
N LEU A 511 -16.99 15.68 -10.96
CA LEU A 511 -16.05 14.64 -11.39
C LEU A 511 -14.65 15.04 -10.93
N TRP A 512 -13.85 14.07 -10.47
CA TRP A 512 -12.43 14.35 -10.25
C TRP A 512 -11.71 14.56 -11.59
N GLU A 513 -10.53 15.17 -11.51
CA GLU A 513 -9.73 15.54 -12.68
C GLU A 513 -9.45 14.33 -13.59
N HIS A 514 -9.16 13.16 -13.00
CA HIS A 514 -8.84 11.96 -13.76
C HIS A 514 -10.05 11.32 -14.44
N GLU A 515 -11.26 11.39 -13.86
CA GLU A 515 -12.48 10.94 -14.55
C GLU A 515 -12.89 11.90 -15.66
N GLN A 516 -12.62 13.20 -15.53
CA GLN A 516 -12.81 14.15 -16.63
C GLN A 516 -11.90 13.80 -17.81
N GLN A 517 -10.61 13.57 -17.54
CA GLN A 517 -9.66 13.08 -18.55
C GLN A 517 -10.13 11.73 -19.12
N GLY A 518 -10.57 10.81 -18.27
CA GLY A 518 -11.17 9.52 -18.64
C GLY A 518 -12.32 9.67 -19.64
N LEU A 519 -13.22 10.63 -19.43
CA LEU A 519 -14.31 10.93 -20.36
C LEU A 519 -13.81 11.48 -21.70
N VAL A 520 -12.71 12.24 -21.74
CA VAL A 520 -12.12 12.70 -23.00
C VAL A 520 -11.61 11.50 -23.81
N TYR A 521 -10.84 10.60 -23.19
CA TYR A 521 -10.35 9.39 -23.86
C TYR A 521 -11.49 8.46 -24.29
N ALA A 522 -12.42 8.19 -23.37
CA ALA A 522 -13.60 7.39 -23.66
C ALA A 522 -14.42 8.00 -24.80
N GLY A 523 -14.61 9.32 -24.81
CA GLY A 523 -15.35 10.02 -25.86
C GLY A 523 -14.74 9.85 -27.26
N ARG A 524 -13.40 9.91 -27.37
CA ARG A 524 -12.68 9.62 -28.62
C ARG A 524 -12.87 8.17 -29.06
N THR A 525 -12.71 7.23 -28.13
CA THR A 525 -12.89 5.79 -28.39
C THR A 525 -14.32 5.44 -28.78
N LEU A 526 -15.32 5.96 -28.07
CA LEU A 526 -16.75 5.77 -28.38
C LEU A 526 -17.08 6.30 -29.77
N THR A 527 -16.60 7.49 -30.12
CA THR A 527 -16.79 8.08 -31.47
C THR A 527 -16.20 7.17 -32.55
N ARG A 528 -14.97 6.66 -32.35
CA ARG A 528 -14.32 5.70 -33.26
C ARG A 528 -15.10 4.39 -33.40
N LEU A 529 -15.74 3.92 -32.32
CA LEU A 529 -16.55 2.70 -32.28
C LEU A 529 -17.99 2.90 -32.77
N GLY A 530 -18.34 4.10 -33.23
CA GLY A 530 -19.65 4.41 -33.77
C GLY A 530 -20.69 4.81 -32.72
N ALA A 531 -20.34 4.94 -31.44
CA ALA A 531 -21.18 5.48 -30.37
C ALA A 531 -21.08 7.02 -30.32
N THR A 532 -21.52 7.68 -31.39
CA THR A 532 -21.20 9.09 -31.65
C THR A 532 -21.93 10.07 -30.73
N ALA A 533 -23.20 9.83 -30.37
CA ALA A 533 -23.97 10.75 -29.55
C ALA A 533 -23.40 10.81 -28.13
N LEU A 534 -23.16 9.64 -27.52
CA LEU A 534 -22.54 9.57 -26.22
C LEU A 534 -21.07 9.98 -26.25
N GLY A 535 -20.33 9.62 -27.30
CA GLY A 535 -18.94 10.06 -27.49
C GLY A 535 -18.81 11.59 -27.46
N ALA A 536 -19.69 12.29 -28.19
CA ALA A 536 -19.74 13.76 -28.18
C ALA A 536 -20.09 14.31 -26.78
N ARG A 537 -21.01 13.65 -26.05
CA ARG A 537 -21.37 14.07 -24.69
C ARG A 537 -20.23 13.89 -23.70
N CYS A 538 -19.48 12.79 -23.78
CA CYS A 538 -18.30 12.56 -22.97
C CYS A 538 -17.22 13.62 -23.24
N LEU A 539 -16.97 13.95 -24.52
CA LEU A 539 -16.04 15.02 -24.90
C LEU A 539 -16.48 16.38 -24.38
N GLU A 540 -17.77 16.72 -24.50
CA GLU A 540 -18.32 17.97 -24.00
C GLU A 540 -18.10 18.12 -22.49
N ILE A 541 -18.32 17.06 -21.71
CA ILE A 541 -18.19 17.09 -20.25
C ILE A 541 -16.73 17.06 -19.82
N GLY A 542 -15.93 16.16 -20.40
CA GLY A 542 -14.52 16.02 -20.05
C GLY A 542 -13.67 17.22 -20.45
N SER A 543 -14.13 18.04 -21.40
CA SER A 543 -13.43 19.27 -21.84
C SER A 543 -13.90 20.54 -21.14
N ARG A 544 -14.82 20.45 -20.16
CA ARG A 544 -15.20 21.61 -19.35
C ARG A 544 -14.05 21.93 -18.41
N GLU A 545 -13.31 23.01 -18.69
CA GLU A 545 -12.37 23.59 -17.74
C GLU A 545 -13.10 23.97 -16.44
N HIS A 546 -12.42 23.77 -15.31
CA HIS A 546 -12.90 24.15 -13.98
C HIS A 546 -13.12 25.65 -13.82
#